data_AF-A0A956MH44-F1
#
_entry.id   AF-A0A956MH44-F1
#
_cell.length_a   1.000
_cell.length_b   1.000
_cell.length_c   1.000
_cell.angle_alpha   90.00
_cell.angle_beta   90.00
_cell.angle_gamma   90.00
#
_symmetry.space_group_name_H-M   'P 1'
#
loop_
_entity.id
_entity.type
_entity.pdbx_description
1 polymer ?
#
loop_
_entity_poly.entity_id
_entity_poly.type
_entity_poly.pdbx_seq_one_letter_code
_entity_poly.pdbx_strand_id
1 'polypeptide(L)' 'GLYFLGEWDEHWTPLLEMADPGEEPKRGSLLVGQLGEGVYVYTGLALFRQLPAGVPGAYRLLANLLSVRPGVLP' A
#
# COMPACT_ATOMS: atom_id res chain seq x y z
N GLY A 1 -2.04 -12.71 3.38
CA GLY A 1 -1.24 -11.81 4.25
C GLY A 1 -2.00 -11.35 5.49
N LEU A 2 -1.30 -11.10 6.61
CA LEU A 2 -1.88 -10.86 7.94
C LEU A 2 -2.61 -9.52 8.11
N TYR A 3 -2.11 -8.44 7.48
CA TYR A 3 -2.59 -7.08 7.69
C TYR A 3 -3.26 -6.51 6.43
N PHE A 4 -3.98 -7.35 5.69
CA PHE A 4 -4.72 -6.88 4.54
C PHE A 4 -6.06 -6.32 5.05
N LEU A 5 -6.40 -5.08 4.69
CA LEU A 5 -7.75 -4.59 4.88
C LEU A 5 -8.73 -5.51 4.14
N GLY A 6 -9.87 -5.80 4.77
CA GLY A 6 -10.91 -6.62 4.16
C GLY A 6 -11.91 -5.79 3.34
N GLU A 7 -12.20 -4.58 3.81
CA GLU A 7 -13.21 -3.70 3.25
C GLU A 7 -12.71 -2.24 3.29
N TRP A 8 -13.12 -1.46 2.31
CA TRP A 8 -12.89 -0.02 2.20
C TRP A 8 -13.95 0.57 1.27
N ASP A 9 -14.22 1.87 1.41
CA ASP A 9 -15.15 2.57 0.52
C ASP A 9 -14.48 3.01 -0.81
N GLU A 10 -15.26 3.59 -1.71
CA GLU A 10 -14.83 3.98 -3.06
C GLU A 10 -13.76 5.07 -3.14
N HIS A 11 -13.48 5.78 -2.03
CA HIS A 11 -12.43 6.82 -2.00
C HIS A 11 -11.02 6.24 -1.92
N TRP A 12 -10.89 4.92 -1.76
CA TRP A 12 -9.62 4.22 -1.63
C TRP A 12 -9.25 3.47 -2.91
N THR A 13 -8.05 3.74 -3.42
CA THR A 13 -7.47 3.02 -4.55
C THR A 13 -6.50 1.95 -4.03
N PRO A 14 -6.80 0.65 -4.19
CA PRO A 14 -5.84 -0.41 -3.91
C PRO A 14 -4.75 -0.42 -5.00
N LEU A 15 -3.48 -0.29 -4.58
CA LEU A 15 -2.34 -0.20 -5.51
C LEU A 15 -1.68 -1.54 -5.82
N LEU A 16 -1.87 -2.53 -4.94
CA LEU A 16 -1.27 -3.85 -5.07
C LEU A 16 -2.31 -4.95 -4.92
N GLU A 17 -2.10 -6.00 -5.71
CA GLU A 17 -2.77 -7.28 -5.61
C GLU A 17 -1.70 -8.36 -5.44
N MET A 18 -1.95 -9.32 -4.55
CA MET A 18 -0.99 -10.35 -4.17
C MET A 18 -1.72 -11.69 -4.05
N ALA A 19 -1.11 -12.76 -4.56
CA ALA A 19 -1.62 -14.12 -4.45
C ALA A 19 -0.47 -15.05 -4.10
N ASP A 20 -0.67 -15.90 -3.09
CA ASP A 20 0.19 -17.06 -2.91
C ASP A 20 -0.19 -18.13 -3.96
N PRO A 21 0.72 -19.04 -4.35
CA PRO A 21 0.43 -20.03 -5.38
C PRO A 21 -0.83 -20.87 -5.07
N GLY A 22 -1.81 -20.80 -5.97
CA GLY A 22 -3.08 -21.53 -5.82
C GLY A 22 -4.16 -20.80 -5.02
N GLU A 23 -3.89 -19.59 -4.51
CA GLU A 23 -4.88 -18.72 -3.89
C GLU A 23 -5.45 -17.70 -4.89
N GLU A 24 -6.67 -17.25 -4.63
CA GLU A 24 -7.25 -16.13 -5.37
C GLU A 24 -6.49 -14.82 -5.08
N PRO A 25 -6.31 -13.94 -6.09
CA PRO A 25 -5.66 -12.67 -5.89
C PRO A 25 -6.35 -11.81 -4.83
N LYS A 26 -5.57 -11.30 -3.87
CA LYS A 26 -6.06 -10.48 -2.77
C LYS A 26 -5.52 -9.06 -2.84
N ARG A 27 -6.41 -8.09 -2.66
CA ARG A 27 -6.10 -6.67 -2.51
C ARG A 27 -6.13 -6.25 -1.04
N GLY A 28 -5.71 -5.02 -0.77
CA GLY A 28 -5.79 -4.43 0.57
C GLY A 28 -4.47 -4.42 1.35
N SER A 29 -3.35 -4.77 0.70
CA SER A 29 -2.00 -4.66 1.28
C SER A 29 -1.42 -3.25 1.17
N LEU A 30 -1.88 -2.46 0.20
CA LEU A 30 -1.48 -1.07 -0.01
C LEU A 30 -2.66 -0.33 -0.64
N LEU A 31 -3.19 0.66 0.07
CA LEU A 31 -4.24 1.54 -0.45
C LEU A 31 -3.82 2.99 -0.26
N VAL A 32 -4.27 3.83 -1.18
CA VAL A 32 -4.11 5.28 -1.11
C VAL A 32 -5.46 5.93 -1.28
N GLY A 33 -5.67 7.04 -0.59
CA GLY A 33 -6.91 7.82 -0.68
C GLY A 33 -6.63 9.28 -0.41
N GLN A 34 -7.42 10.17 -1.00
CA GLN A 34 -7.34 11.58 -0.69
C GLN A 34 -8.19 11.86 0.55
N LEU A 35 -7.60 12.51 1.55
CA LEU A 35 -8.28 12.89 2.78
C LEU A 35 -8.09 14.39 3.01
N GLY A 36 -9.15 15.16 2.73
CA GLY A 36 -9.08 16.62 2.69
C GLY A 36 -8.06 17.10 1.65
N GLU A 37 -7.09 17.91 2.09
CA GLU A 37 -6.00 18.43 1.25
C GLU A 37 -4.79 17.50 1.18
N GLY A 38 -4.83 16.36 1.90
CA GLY A 38 -3.71 15.43 2.01
C GLY A 38 -3.95 14.08 1.32
N VAL A 39 -2.91 13.27 1.29
CA VAL A 39 -2.97 11.87 0.87
C VAL A 39 -2.78 10.99 2.09
N TYR A 40 -3.68 10.01 2.26
CA TYR A 40 -3.51 8.95 3.23
C TYR A 40 -3.02 7.69 2.53
N VAL A 41 -2.03 7.03 3.13
CA VAL A 41 -1.51 5.74 2.66
C VAL A 41 -1.72 4.71 3.76
N TYR A 42 -2.52 3.69 3.47
CA TYR A 42 -2.57 2.48 4.29
C TYR A 42 -1.58 1.46 3.73
N THR A 43 -0.74 0.87 4.59
CA THR A 43 0.11 -0.26 4.18
C THR A 43 0.07 -1.39 5.20
N GLY A 44 -0.35 -2.56 4.73
CA GLY A 44 -0.27 -3.85 5.41
C GLY A 44 1.03 -4.61 5.12
N LEU A 45 1.93 -4.02 4.32
CA LEU A 45 3.24 -4.60 4.06
C LEU A 45 4.10 -4.53 5.32
N ALA A 46 4.92 -5.55 5.55
CA ALA A 46 5.81 -5.62 6.71
C ALA A 46 7.06 -4.73 6.54
N LEU A 47 6.90 -3.44 6.22
CA LEU A 47 8.01 -2.49 6.04
C LEU A 47 8.90 -2.43 7.28
N PHE A 48 8.32 -2.59 8.49
CA PHE A 48 9.08 -2.66 9.74
C PHE A 48 10.07 -3.84 9.81
N ARG A 49 9.90 -4.89 9.00
CA ARG A 49 10.90 -5.96 8.84
C ARG A 49 11.80 -5.72 7.63
N GLN A 50 11.21 -5.24 6.53
CA GLN A 50 11.90 -5.08 5.26
C GLN A 50 12.94 -3.95 5.29
N LEU A 51 12.63 -2.82 5.94
CA LEU A 51 13.55 -1.69 6.05
C LEU A 51 14.76 -2.05 6.91
N PRO A 52 14.63 -2.57 8.16
CA PRO A 52 15.82 -2.98 8.94
C PRO A 52 16.64 -4.09 8.27
N ALA A 53 16.01 -4.96 7.49
CA ALA A 53 16.70 -6.00 6.72
C ALA A 53 17.41 -5.46 5.46
N GLY A 54 17.33 -4.16 5.16
CA GLY A 54 18.05 -3.55 4.04
C GLY A 54 17.43 -3.84 2.67
N VAL A 55 16.17 -4.26 2.58
CA VAL A 55 15.56 -4.67 1.31
C VAL A 55 15.39 -3.47 0.37
N PRO A 56 16.12 -3.38 -0.77
CA PRO A 56 16.14 -2.15 -1.58
C PRO A 56 14.77 -1.76 -2.13
N GLY A 57 13.95 -2.75 -2.49
CA GLY A 57 12.59 -2.52 -3.00
C GLY A 57 11.68 -1.83 -1.98
N ALA A 58 11.83 -2.14 -0.69
CA ALA A 58 11.02 -1.53 0.37
C ALA A 58 11.36 -0.06 0.57
N TYR A 59 12.65 0.31 0.53
CA TYR A 59 13.08 1.70 0.57
C TYR A 59 12.57 2.49 -0.63
N ARG A 60 12.69 1.93 -1.84
CA ARG A 60 12.18 2.57 -3.06
C ARG A 60 10.67 2.78 -3.00
N LEU A 61 9.92 1.76 -2.55
CA LEU A 61 8.47 1.88 -2.40
C LEU A 61 8.12 2.97 -1.38
N LEU A 62 8.77 3.00 -0.22
CA LEU A 62 8.54 4.04 0.79
C LEU A 62 8.82 5.44 0.24
N ALA A 63 9.95 5.64 -0.46
CA ALA A 63 10.29 6.92 -1.06
C ALA A 63 9.23 7.37 -2.08
N ASN A 64 8.72 6.45 -2.90
CA ASN A 64 7.64 6.75 -3.84
C ASN A 64 6.35 7.16 -3.11
N LEU A 65 5.97 6.44 -2.05
CA LEU A 65 4.77 6.73 -1.26
C LEU A 65 4.86 8.10 -0.57
N LEU A 66 6.03 8.46 -0.05
CA LEU A 66 6.29 9.78 0.55
C LEU A 66 6.27 10.93 -0.47
N SER A 67 6.49 10.62 -1.75
CA SER A 67 6.54 11.60 -2.84
C SER A 67 5.18 11.84 -3.51
N VAL A 68 4.13 11.12 -3.10
CA VAL A 68 2.78 11.25 -3.67
C VAL A 68 2.24 12.65 -3.38
N ARG A 69 1.58 13.26 -4.37
CA ARG A 69 0.95 14.57 -4.26
C ARG A 69 -0.58 14.45 -4.27
N PRO A 70 -1.30 15.27 -3.49
CA PRO A 70 -2.75 15.40 -3.59
C PRO A 70 -3.17 15.71 -5.04
N GLY A 71 -4.31 15.14 -5.48
CA GLY A 71 -4.83 15.32 -6.84
C GLY A 71 -4.12 14.52 -7.94
N VAL A 72 -3.15 13.65 -7.59
CA VAL A 72 -2.44 12.78 -8.54
C VAL A 72 -2.54 11.32 -8.10
N LEU A 73 -3.67 10.92 -7.54
CA LEU A 73 -3.95 9.51 -7.26
C LEU A 73 -4.38 8.81 -8.57
N PRO A 74 -3.95 7.56 -8.78
CA PRO A 74 -4.33 6.76 -9.95
C PRO A 74 -5.81 6.35 -9.93
#